data_AF-A0A5C4PJ11-F1
#
_entry.id   AF-A0A5C4PJ11-F1
#
_cell.length_a   1.000
_cell.length_b   1.000
_cell.length_c   1.000
_cell.angle_alpha   90.00
_cell.angle_beta   90.00
_cell.angle_gamma   90.00
#
_symmetry.space_group_name_H-M   'P 1'
#
loop_
_entity.id
_entity.type
_entity.pdbx_description
1 polymer ?
#
loop_
_entity_poly.entity_id
_entity_poly.type
_entity_poly.pdbx_seq_one_letter_code
_entity_poly.pdbx_strand_id
1 'polypeptide(L)'
;MKKSNSIKFWLPLILATTIGACSSIDETTGQRQDPLEGFNRTMWDFNYNVADPYLLKPIATGWKEYVPQPAKTALVNVANNLDEPASFVNRLLEGEFSKAMVHFNRFWINSVFGLAGMMDIASASEGLRPTGSRSFGDMLGSYGVGTGAYVMV
;
A
#
# COMPACT_ATOMS: atom_id res chain seq x y z
N MET A 1 -34.73 44.75 -10.56
CA MET A 1 -33.30 44.82 -10.92
C MET A 1 -32.52 44.59 -9.63
N LYS A 2 -31.84 43.46 -9.37
CA LYS A 2 -30.59 42.96 -9.98
C LYS A 2 -30.42 41.46 -9.66
N LYS A 3 -29.78 40.76 -10.59
CA LYS A 3 -29.56 39.31 -10.74
C LYS A 3 -28.73 38.63 -9.62
N SER A 4 -29.10 37.37 -9.35
CA SER A 4 -28.29 36.16 -9.07
C SER A 4 -26.76 36.33 -9.08
N ASN A 5 -26.06 35.77 -8.06
CA ASN A 5 -24.66 35.34 -8.16
C ASN A 5 -24.18 34.31 -7.10
N SER A 6 -24.97 33.87 -6.13
CA SER A 6 -24.51 32.87 -5.12
C SER A 6 -24.31 31.46 -5.68
N ILE A 7 -24.91 31.16 -6.84
CA ILE A 7 -24.74 29.88 -7.56
C ILE A 7 -23.35 29.75 -8.19
N LYS A 8 -22.65 30.86 -8.49
CA LYS A 8 -21.35 30.81 -9.18
C LYS A 8 -20.18 30.40 -8.30
N PHE A 9 -20.33 30.46 -6.97
CA PHE A 9 -19.24 30.13 -6.04
C PHE A 9 -19.15 28.63 -5.74
N TRP A 10 -20.23 27.87 -5.96
CA TRP A 10 -20.27 26.41 -5.77
C TRP A 10 -19.92 25.62 -7.03
N LEU A 11 -19.88 26.27 -8.20
CA LEU A 11 -19.59 25.60 -9.47
C LEU A 11 -18.16 25.03 -9.61
N PRO A 12 -17.07 25.63 -9.07
CA PRO A 12 -15.74 25.06 -9.24
C PRO A 12 -15.40 23.95 -8.23
N LEU A 13 -16.13 23.86 -7.10
CA LEU A 13 -15.85 22.85 -6.06
C LEU A 13 -16.52 21.50 -6.37
N ILE A 14 -17.65 21.51 -7.08
CA ILE A 14 -18.37 20.30 -7.50
C ILE A 14 -17.78 19.71 -8.80
N LEU A 15 -17.03 20.50 -9.58
CA LEU A 15 -16.43 20.01 -10.83
C LEU A 15 -15.13 19.21 -10.62
N ALA A 16 -14.46 19.36 -9.48
CA ALA A 16 -13.21 18.66 -9.19
C ALA A 16 -13.39 17.21 -8.69
N THR A 17 -14.62 16.76 -8.42
CA THR A 17 -14.93 15.38 -7.99
C THR A 17 -15.22 14.41 -9.14
N THR A 18 -15.05 14.81 -10.41
CA THR A 18 -15.46 13.99 -11.56
C THR A 18 -14.35 13.25 -12.29
N ILE A 19 -13.11 13.24 -11.79
CA ILE A 19 -12.11 12.25 -12.25
C ILE A 19 -12.20 11.00 -11.35
N GLY A 20 -13.42 10.48 -11.21
CA GLY A 20 -13.63 9.13 -10.73
C GLY A 20 -13.36 8.19 -11.91
N ALA A 21 -12.15 7.64 -11.99
CA ALA A 21 -11.90 6.48 -12.83
C ALA A 21 -12.71 5.31 -12.26
N CYS A 22 -13.97 5.17 -12.69
CA CYS A 22 -14.82 4.04 -12.36
C CYS A 22 -14.22 2.77 -12.95
N SER A 23 -13.49 2.00 -12.14
CA SER A 23 -13.35 0.56 -12.33
C SER A 23 -14.68 -0.06 -11.89
N SER A 24 -15.69 -0.06 -12.75
CA SER A 24 -16.95 -0.77 -12.50
C SER A 24 -16.77 -2.24 -12.85
N ILE A 25 -16.92 -3.10 -11.84
CA ILE A 25 -17.19 -4.53 -12.07
C ILE A 25 -18.62 -4.67 -12.57
N ASP A 26 -18.82 -5.36 -13.68
CA ASP A 26 -20.16 -5.74 -14.12
C ASP A 26 -20.63 -6.89 -13.21
N GLU A 27 -21.55 -6.59 -12.29
CA GLU A 27 -22.09 -7.56 -11.32
C GLU A 27 -22.78 -8.76 -12.00
N THR A 28 -23.18 -8.64 -13.26
CA THR A 28 -23.89 -9.71 -14.00
C THR A 28 -22.94 -10.66 -14.72
N THR A 29 -21.79 -10.17 -15.19
CA THR A 29 -20.80 -10.98 -15.93
C THR A 29 -19.55 -11.29 -15.13
N GLY A 30 -19.33 -10.60 -14.00
CA GLY A 30 -18.09 -10.65 -13.23
C GLY A 30 -16.88 -10.09 -13.98
N GLN A 31 -17.09 -9.52 -15.18
CA GLN A 31 -15.99 -9.01 -15.98
C GLN A 31 -15.56 -7.63 -15.48
N ARG A 32 -14.28 -7.54 -15.13
CA ARG A 32 -13.63 -6.27 -14.85
C ARG A 32 -13.20 -5.68 -16.18
N GLN A 33 -13.83 -4.57 -16.58
CA GLN A 33 -13.35 -3.81 -17.73
C GLN A 33 -12.03 -3.13 -17.34
N ASP A 34 -10.91 -3.61 -17.88
CA ASP A 34 -9.59 -2.99 -17.75
C ASP A 34 -9.30 -2.15 -19.00
N PRO A 35 -9.40 -0.81 -18.93
CA PRO A 35 -9.19 0.05 -20.09
C PRO A 35 -7.79 -0.08 -20.72
N LEU A 36 -6.81 -0.60 -19.96
CA LEU A 36 -5.43 -0.72 -20.36
C LEU A 36 -5.01 -2.18 -20.58
N GLU A 37 -5.95 -3.10 -20.77
CA GLU A 37 -5.67 -4.54 -20.87
C GLU A 37 -4.58 -4.87 -21.90
N GLY A 38 -4.62 -4.27 -23.09
CA GLY A 38 -3.61 -4.53 -24.12
C GLY A 38 -2.19 -4.13 -23.70
N PHE A 39 -2.05 -2.96 -23.05
CA PHE A 39 -0.78 -2.50 -22.50
C PHE A 39 -0.34 -3.41 -21.34
N ASN A 40 -1.26 -3.68 -20.41
CA ASN A 40 -1.00 -4.49 -19.22
C ASN A 40 -0.55 -5.90 -19.56
N ARG A 41 -1.18 -6.55 -20.55
CA ARG A 41 -0.78 -7.88 -21.03
C ARG A 41 0.59 -7.88 -21.70
N THR A 42 0.89 -6.86 -22.50
CA THR A 42 2.21 -6.75 -23.15
C THR A 42 3.32 -6.55 -22.12
N MET A 43 3.10 -5.70 -21.13
CA MET A 43 4.05 -5.50 -20.05
C MET A 43 4.19 -6.75 -19.17
N TRP A 44 3.07 -7.44 -18.91
CA TRP A 44 3.07 -8.73 -18.22
C TRP A 44 3.93 -9.76 -18.96
N ASP A 45 3.76 -9.89 -20.28
CA ASP A 45 4.54 -10.83 -21.08
C ASP A 45 6.04 -10.51 -21.03
N PHE A 46 6.41 -9.23 -21.05
CA PHE A 46 7.80 -8.82 -20.86
C PHE A 46 8.31 -9.18 -19.46
N ASN A 47 7.57 -8.82 -18.41
CA ASN A 47 7.96 -9.11 -17.03
C ASN A 47 8.08 -10.61 -16.78
N TYR A 48 7.15 -11.40 -17.30
CA TYR A 48 7.08 -12.84 -17.06
C TYR A 48 8.06 -13.64 -17.91
N ASN A 49 8.21 -13.32 -19.20
CA ASN A 49 9.05 -14.12 -20.10
C ASN A 49 10.48 -13.59 -20.19
N VAL A 50 10.73 -12.32 -19.87
CA VAL A 50 12.05 -11.68 -20.02
C VAL A 50 12.61 -11.23 -18.68
N ALA A 51 11.94 -10.34 -17.95
CA ALA A 51 12.51 -9.80 -16.71
C ALA A 51 12.69 -10.88 -15.63
N ASP A 52 11.69 -11.72 -15.42
CA ASP A 52 11.75 -12.77 -14.40
C ASP A 52 12.83 -13.83 -14.70
N PRO A 53 12.83 -14.52 -15.85
CA PRO A 53 13.72 -15.66 -16.06
C PRO A 53 15.19 -15.25 -16.20
N TYR A 54 15.45 -14.07 -16.75
CA TYR A 54 16.81 -13.63 -17.09
C TYR A 54 17.44 -12.68 -16.06
N LEU A 55 16.63 -11.98 -15.26
CA LEU A 55 17.14 -10.99 -14.30
C LEU A 55 16.67 -11.27 -12.87
N LEU A 56 15.36 -11.22 -12.60
CA LEU A 56 14.84 -11.25 -11.23
C LEU A 56 15.03 -12.61 -10.56
N LYS A 57 14.71 -13.71 -11.26
CA LYS A 57 14.81 -15.07 -10.71
C LYS A 57 16.25 -15.50 -10.42
N PRO A 58 17.25 -15.29 -11.31
CA PRO A 58 18.65 -15.55 -10.97
C PRO A 58 19.13 -14.76 -9.75
N ILE A 59 18.76 -13.47 -9.65
CA ILE A 59 19.10 -12.63 -8.49
C ILE A 59 18.44 -13.16 -7.22
N ALA A 60 17.16 -13.50 -7.27
CA ALA A 60 16.42 -14.03 -6.14
C ALA A 60 16.95 -15.40 -5.67
N THR A 61 17.32 -16.28 -6.60
CA THR A 61 18.00 -17.55 -6.27
C THR A 61 19.35 -17.27 -5.62
N GLY A 62 20.16 -16.37 -6.17
CA GLY A 62 21.44 -15.97 -5.57
C GLY A 62 21.27 -15.39 -4.16
N TRP A 63 20.28 -14.51 -3.97
CA TRP A 63 19.92 -13.98 -2.64
C TRP A 63 19.57 -15.10 -1.66
N LYS A 64 18.75 -16.06 -2.10
CA LYS A 64 18.33 -17.20 -1.27
C LYS A 64 19.52 -18.07 -0.86
N GLU A 65 20.43 -18.36 -1.78
CA GLU A 65 21.56 -19.29 -1.61
C GLU A 65 22.74 -18.65 -0.86
N TYR A 66 23.12 -17.42 -1.19
CA TYR A 66 24.34 -16.80 -0.67
C TYR A 66 24.12 -15.95 0.58
N VAL A 67 22.91 -15.46 0.83
CA VAL A 67 22.65 -14.59 1.99
C VAL A 67 22.19 -15.42 3.20
N PRO A 68 22.89 -15.33 4.34
CA PRO A 68 22.50 -16.03 5.56
C PRO A 68 21.11 -15.61 6.05
N GLN A 69 20.38 -16.56 6.63
CA GLN A 69 19.03 -16.32 7.15
C GLN A 69 18.93 -15.13 8.13
N PRO A 70 19.86 -14.94 9.09
CA PRO A 70 19.79 -13.80 10.01
C PRO A 70 19.85 -12.43 9.31
N ALA A 71 20.69 -12.31 8.27
CA ALA A 71 20.81 -11.07 7.51
C ALA A 71 19.54 -10.78 6.70
N LYS A 72 18.95 -11.82 6.07
CA LYS A 72 17.66 -11.70 5.37
C LYS A 72 16.55 -11.24 6.31
N THR A 73 16.44 -11.88 7.48
CA THR A 73 15.44 -11.51 8.48
C THR A 73 15.66 -10.10 9.02
N ALA A 74 16.91 -9.70 9.30
CA ALA A 74 17.21 -8.35 9.77
C ALA A 74 16.79 -7.28 8.75
N LEU A 75 17.07 -7.48 7.46
CA LEU A 75 16.66 -6.55 6.41
C LEU A 75 15.15 -6.45 6.26
N VAL A 76 14.45 -7.59 6.31
CA VAL A 76 12.97 -7.63 6.29
C VAL A 76 12.41 -6.90 7.51
N ASN A 77 12.98 -7.08 8.70
CA ASN A 77 12.54 -6.40 9.91
C ASN A 77 12.75 -4.88 9.83
N VAL A 78 13.88 -4.42 9.29
CA VAL A 78 14.14 -2.99 9.09
C VAL A 78 13.12 -2.40 8.11
N ALA A 79 12.88 -3.06 6.97
CA ALA A 79 11.88 -2.60 6.00
C ALA A 79 10.48 -2.51 6.64
N ASN A 80 10.05 -3.55 7.35
CA ASN A 80 8.78 -3.56 8.07
C ASN A 80 8.72 -2.44 9.13
N ASN A 81 9.80 -2.21 9.87
CA ASN A 81 9.89 -1.16 10.88
C ASN A 81 9.74 0.24 10.26
N LEU A 82 10.25 0.47 9.05
CA LEU A 82 10.08 1.73 8.32
C LEU A 82 8.65 1.94 7.81
N ASP A 83 7.87 0.88 7.65
CA ASP A 83 6.44 0.96 7.30
C ASP A 83 5.53 1.24 8.52
N GLU A 84 6.00 0.96 9.74
CA GLU A 84 5.24 1.16 10.98
C GLU A 84 4.74 2.61 11.17
N PRO A 85 5.52 3.68 10.94
CA PRO A 85 5.04 5.06 11.05
C PRO A 85 3.95 5.41 10.04
N ALA A 86 4.05 4.91 8.80
CA ALA A 86 3.02 5.10 7.80
C ALA A 86 1.72 4.40 8.24
N SER A 87 1.83 3.17 8.74
CA SER A 87 0.70 2.42 9.30
C SER A 87 0.06 3.14 10.50
N PHE A 88 0.87 3.71 11.41
CA PHE A 88 0.38 4.51 12.53
C PHE A 88 -0.47 5.70 12.06
N VAL A 89 0.04 6.50 11.12
CA VAL A 89 -0.66 7.67 10.60
C VAL A 89 -1.95 7.26 9.89
N ASN A 90 -1.90 6.26 9.01
CA ASN A 90 -3.07 5.84 8.25
C ASN A 90 -4.17 5.28 9.16
N ARG A 91 -3.82 4.45 10.15
CA ARG A 91 -4.81 3.94 11.12
C ARG A 91 -5.38 5.02 12.02
N LEU A 92 -4.58 6.04 12.35
CA LEU A 92 -5.09 7.20 13.08
C LEU A 92 -6.13 7.96 12.26
N LEU A 93 -5.89 8.13 10.96
CA LEU A 93 -6.84 8.73 10.03
C LEU A 93 -8.13 7.90 9.92
N GLU A 94 -8.01 6.57 9.86
CA GLU A 94 -9.16 5.64 9.86
C GLU A 94 -9.92 5.58 11.19
N GLY A 95 -9.42 6.21 12.25
CA GLY A 95 -10.02 6.18 13.59
C GLY A 95 -9.71 4.91 14.41
N GLU A 96 -8.79 4.07 13.94
CA GLU A 96 -8.37 2.84 14.61
C GLU A 96 -7.26 3.09 15.66
N PHE A 97 -7.55 3.92 16.67
CA PHE A 97 -6.55 4.39 17.66
C PHE A 97 -5.78 3.28 18.37
N SER A 98 -6.47 2.19 18.77
CA SER A 98 -5.82 1.06 19.45
C SER A 98 -4.75 0.41 18.58
N LYS A 99 -5.06 0.17 17.30
CA LYS A 99 -4.11 -0.43 16.36
C LYS A 99 -3.03 0.57 15.95
N ALA A 100 -3.35 1.85 15.80
CA ALA A 100 -2.36 2.90 15.58
C ALA A 100 -1.27 2.87 16.68
N MET A 101 -1.67 2.83 17.95
CA MET A 101 -0.72 2.77 19.07
C MET A 101 0.11 1.48 19.08
N VAL A 102 -0.41 0.36 18.57
CA VAL A 102 0.39 -0.86 18.37
C VAL A 102 1.53 -0.58 17.39
N HIS A 103 1.26 0.00 16.22
CA HIS A 103 2.29 0.32 15.22
C HIS A 103 3.30 1.37 15.73
N PHE A 104 2.84 2.40 16.45
CA PHE A 104 3.73 3.37 17.08
C PHE A 104 4.69 2.69 18.08
N ASN A 105 4.17 1.85 18.97
CA ASN A 105 4.98 1.15 19.96
C ASN A 105 5.93 0.14 19.31
N ARG A 106 5.49 -0.56 18.25
CA ARG A 106 6.38 -1.43 17.46
C ARG A 106 7.54 -0.65 16.87
N PHE A 107 7.27 0.48 16.20
CA PHE A 107 8.32 1.35 15.66
C PHE A 107 9.29 1.82 16.74
N TRP A 108 8.75 2.35 17.84
CA TRP A 108 9.54 2.87 18.94
C TRP A 108 10.44 1.79 19.56
N ILE A 109 9.86 0.64 19.92
CA ILE A 109 10.58 -0.45 20.60
C ILE A 109 11.61 -1.08 19.67
N ASN A 110 11.24 -1.39 18.42
CA ASN A 110 12.16 -2.02 17.48
C ASN A 110 13.26 -1.07 17.04
N SER A 111 12.99 0.23 16.93
CA SER A 111 14.04 1.23 16.61
C SER A 111 15.03 1.42 17.75
N VAL A 112 14.54 1.55 19.00
CA VAL A 112 15.39 1.83 20.17
C VAL A 112 16.08 0.58 20.71
N PHE A 113 15.34 -0.50 20.92
CA PHE A 113 15.84 -1.73 21.54
C PHE A 113 16.14 -2.84 20.53
N GLY A 114 15.54 -2.78 19.34
CA GLY A 114 15.73 -3.77 18.28
C GLY A 114 16.86 -3.43 17.30
N LEU A 115 17.82 -2.60 17.70
CA LEU A 115 18.93 -2.14 16.86
C LEU A 115 18.44 -1.50 15.54
N ALA A 116 17.71 -0.39 15.64
CA ALA A 116 17.14 0.32 14.49
C ALA A 116 16.17 -0.52 13.63
N GLY A 117 15.48 -1.49 14.26
CA GLY A 117 14.50 -2.34 13.59
C GLY A 117 15.07 -3.64 13.02
N MET A 118 16.35 -3.95 13.20
CA MET A 118 16.91 -5.24 12.77
C MET A 118 16.31 -6.43 13.54
N MET A 119 15.93 -6.23 14.79
CA MET A 119 15.30 -7.22 15.64
C MET A 119 13.88 -6.80 16.01
N ASP A 120 12.92 -7.70 15.82
CA ASP A 120 11.52 -7.48 16.22
C ASP A 120 11.30 -7.85 17.69
N ILE A 121 11.74 -6.95 18.58
CA ILE A 121 11.60 -7.10 20.04
C ILE A 121 10.15 -6.86 20.48
N ALA A 122 9.43 -5.98 19.78
CA ALA A 122 8.06 -5.64 20.11
C ALA A 122 7.14 -6.88 20.07
N SER A 123 7.36 -7.78 19.11
CA SER A 123 6.59 -9.04 18.99
C SER A 123 6.68 -9.98 20.20
N ALA A 124 7.62 -9.77 21.13
CA ALA A 124 7.69 -10.53 22.37
C ALA A 124 6.50 -10.23 23.33
N SER A 125 5.86 -9.06 23.18
CA SER A 125 4.63 -8.73 23.89
C SER A 125 3.41 -9.13 23.06
N GLU A 126 2.48 -9.87 23.66
CA GLU A 126 1.27 -10.35 22.99
C GLU A 126 0.45 -9.20 22.38
N GLY A 127 0.36 -8.07 23.08
CA GLY A 127 -0.37 -6.88 22.63
C GLY A 127 0.31 -6.10 21.49
N LEU A 128 1.56 -6.44 21.15
CA LEU A 128 2.35 -5.76 20.11
C LEU A 128 2.70 -6.67 18.95
N ARG A 129 2.09 -7.86 18.85
CA ARG A 129 2.27 -8.73 17.67
C ARG A 129 1.80 -8.00 16.39
N PRO A 130 2.35 -8.34 15.21
CA PRO A 130 1.97 -7.67 13.97
C PRO A 130 0.47 -7.80 13.70
N THR A 131 -0.21 -6.68 13.45
CA THR A 131 -1.68 -6.62 13.20
C THR A 131 -2.03 -6.25 11.76
N GLY A 132 -1.09 -6.47 10.83
CA GLY A 132 -1.17 -6.05 9.43
C GLY A 132 -0.76 -4.59 9.24
N SER A 133 -0.02 -4.27 8.17
CA SER A 133 0.37 -2.91 7.82
C SER A 133 -0.77 -2.18 7.09
N ARG A 134 -0.85 -0.85 7.25
CA ARG A 134 -1.80 -0.01 6.53
C ARG A 134 -1.10 1.08 5.72
N SER A 135 -1.26 1.04 4.41
CA SER A 135 -0.76 2.07 3.51
C SER A 135 -1.76 3.23 3.34
N PHE A 136 -1.38 4.24 2.55
CA PHE A 136 -2.29 5.35 2.25
C PHE A 136 -3.41 4.95 1.29
N GLY A 137 -3.12 4.13 0.28
CA GLY A 137 -4.13 3.64 -0.69
C GLY A 137 -5.18 2.76 -0.02
N ASP A 138 -4.72 1.94 0.92
CA ASP A 138 -5.52 1.24 1.90
C ASP A 138 -6.53 2.18 2.60
N MET A 139 -6.04 3.25 3.24
CA MET A 139 -6.88 4.24 3.93
C MET A 139 -7.89 4.90 3.01
N LEU A 140 -7.48 5.34 1.82
CA LEU A 140 -8.40 5.88 0.82
C LEU A 140 -9.50 4.87 0.45
N GLY A 141 -9.15 3.59 0.32
CA GLY A 141 -10.10 2.51 0.09
C GLY A 141 -11.13 2.35 1.20
N SER A 142 -10.76 2.58 2.47
CA SER A 142 -11.71 2.56 3.59
C SER A 142 -12.76 3.66 3.51
N TYR A 143 -12.41 4.80 2.89
CA TYR A 143 -13.30 5.92 2.62
C TYR A 143 -14.04 5.81 1.28
N GLY A 144 -13.94 4.67 0.60
CA GLY A 144 -14.66 4.39 -0.65
C GLY A 144 -14.00 4.97 -1.90
N VAL A 145 -12.74 5.40 -1.83
CA VAL A 145 -11.99 5.78 -3.03
C VAL A 145 -11.65 4.51 -3.82
N GLY A 146 -12.10 4.43 -5.07
CA GLY A 146 -11.81 3.31 -5.96
C GLY A 146 -10.35 3.23 -6.38
N THR A 147 -9.91 2.05 -6.80
CA THR A 147 -8.52 1.78 -7.23
C THR A 147 -8.15 2.39 -8.59
N GLY A 148 -9.13 2.90 -9.35
CA GLY A 148 -8.92 3.42 -10.69
C GLY A 148 -8.62 2.34 -11.73
N ALA A 149 -8.01 2.75 -12.85
CA ALA A 149 -7.56 1.82 -13.87
C ALA A 149 -6.36 1.01 -13.37
N TYR A 150 -6.35 -0.28 -13.66
CA TYR A 150 -5.21 -1.13 -13.36
C TYR A 150 -4.06 -0.83 -14.32
N VAL A 151 -2.83 -0.79 -13.81
CA VAL A 151 -1.63 -0.60 -14.61
C VAL A 151 -0.63 -1.66 -14.21
N MET A 152 -0.14 -2.41 -15.19
CA MET A 152 1.03 -3.27 -15.03
C MET A 152 2.26 -2.56 -15.59
N VAL A 153 3.31 -2.51 -14.76
CA VAL A 153 4.62 -1.94 -15.06
C VAL A 153 5.66 -3.03 -14.89
#